data_AF-A0A7R9D968-F1
#
_entry.id   AF-A0A7R9D968-F1
#
_cell.length_a   1.000
_cell.length_b   1.000
_cell.length_c   1.000
_cell.angle_alpha   90.00
_cell.angle_beta   90.00
_cell.angle_gamma   90.00
#
_symmetry.space_group_name_H-M   'P 1'
#
loop_
_entity.id
_entity.type
_entity.pdbx_description
1 polymer ?
#
loop_
_entity_poly.entity_id
_entity_poly.type
_entity_poly.pdbx_seq_one_letter_code
_entity_poly.pdbx_strand_id
1 'polypeptide(L)'
;MRVVKVPLGEIYSRIPSFNKEDSNSLITNYYQSEPGSIKNTCIIELLMMLMEEPLFNNLRTKEQLGYSVSCELRDTFGILGFTLRVNFQANKHSSVRTAVDHTVSEGQWLIKWLTSFNNIGGSDNNIGSDNNIGGSDNNIGGSDNNIGGSNNNVGGSNNNVGGSDNNIGGSNNNIGGSDNNTGGSDNNIGGSDNNVGGSDNNVGGSDNNVGGSDNNIGGSDNNIGGSDNNIGGADYIDERIEEFLKTFSKFVKTLPSEDLKEVRNSIIKLKESTDLYLREEVTRNWHEIINQEYVFDRRTKEIKLLQEITLKELQTWLEDHLSNGNQTKFRKLSIQVVGHVRPSDGAEEHECIHNLTTQGSASKYSFQFVTDTQTKSDQRFITDIDVFKSNVVIYPFTRIVS
;
A
#
# COMPACT_ATOMS: atom_id res chain seq x y z
N MET A 1 12.55 -17.33 21.78
CA MET A 1 11.27 -16.60 21.55
C MET A 1 10.36 -17.48 20.69
N ARG A 2 9.05 -17.26 20.71
CA ARG A 2 8.11 -17.97 19.82
C ARG A 2 7.58 -17.01 18.77
N VAL A 3 7.33 -17.51 17.57
CA VAL A 3 6.95 -16.70 16.40
C VAL A 3 5.47 -16.88 16.12
N VAL A 4 4.78 -15.78 15.87
CA VAL A 4 3.38 -15.79 15.47
C VAL A 4 3.26 -16.35 14.05
N LYS A 5 2.34 -17.28 13.85
CA LYS A 5 1.88 -17.70 12.53
C LYS A 5 0.87 -16.68 12.02
N VAL A 6 1.30 -15.86 11.06
CA VAL A 6 0.45 -14.86 10.40
C VAL A 6 -0.74 -15.59 9.78
N PRO A 7 -1.99 -15.09 9.93
CA PRO A 7 -3.17 -15.65 9.25
C PRO A 7 -2.98 -15.79 7.73
N LEU A 8 -3.80 -16.64 7.10
CA LEU A 8 -3.80 -16.75 5.63
C LEU A 8 -4.33 -15.46 5.00
N GLY A 9 -3.76 -15.08 3.87
CA GLY A 9 -4.08 -13.84 3.17
C GLY A 9 -3.27 -12.64 3.67
N GLU A 10 -3.89 -11.48 3.67
CA GLU A 10 -3.25 -10.19 3.95
C GLU A 10 -3.75 -9.61 5.27
N ILE A 11 -2.80 -9.25 6.13
CA ILE A 11 -3.04 -8.58 7.41
C ILE A 11 -2.27 -7.27 7.40
N TYR A 12 -2.92 -6.21 7.90
CA TYR A 12 -2.39 -4.85 7.87
C TYR A 12 -2.21 -4.32 9.30
N SER A 13 -1.13 -3.60 9.52
CA SER A 13 -0.85 -2.87 10.75
C SER A 13 -0.43 -1.46 10.39
N ARG A 14 -1.35 -0.50 10.53
CA ARG A 14 -1.09 0.90 10.24
C ARG A 14 -0.93 1.69 11.53
N ILE A 15 0.21 2.35 11.68
CA ILE A 15 0.57 3.16 12.83
C ILE A 15 1.13 4.51 12.37
N PRO A 16 0.88 5.62 13.09
CA PRO A 16 1.56 6.86 12.81
C PRO A 16 3.03 6.74 13.23
N SER A 17 3.89 7.53 12.59
CA SER A 17 5.29 7.64 12.97
C SER A 17 5.39 8.09 14.43
N PHE A 18 6.27 7.43 15.19
CA PHE A 18 6.58 7.83 16.56
C PHE A 18 7.24 9.20 16.62
N ASN A 19 7.98 9.56 15.57
CA ASN A 19 8.56 10.88 15.43
C ASN A 19 7.56 11.80 14.72
N LYS A 20 6.97 12.73 15.48
CA LYS A 20 6.02 13.72 14.96
C LYS A 20 6.62 14.70 13.95
N GLU A 21 7.95 14.82 13.92
CA GLU A 21 8.65 15.70 12.97
C GLU A 21 9.04 14.99 11.65
N ASP A 22 8.85 13.67 11.59
CA ASP A 22 9.20 12.85 10.44
C ASP A 22 8.01 12.77 9.46
N SER A 23 8.19 13.40 8.31
CA SER A 23 7.25 13.31 7.19
C SER A 23 7.47 12.09 6.31
N ASN A 24 8.47 11.25 6.62
CA ASN A 24 8.65 9.99 5.91
C ASN A 24 7.65 8.95 6.39
N SER A 25 7.05 8.29 5.41
CA SER A 25 6.28 7.08 5.59
C SER A 25 7.12 5.87 5.19
N LEU A 26 6.82 4.75 5.82
CA LEU A 26 7.53 3.49 5.62
C LEU A 26 6.52 2.35 5.50
N ILE A 27 6.64 1.58 4.43
CA ILE A 27 5.91 0.33 4.28
C ILE A 27 6.91 -0.82 4.32
N THR A 28 6.59 -1.83 5.12
CA THR A 28 7.31 -3.10 5.14
C THR A 28 6.31 -4.23 4.96
N ASN A 29 6.34 -4.88 3.80
CA ASN A 29 5.55 -6.05 3.50
C ASN A 29 6.37 -7.28 3.85
N TYR A 30 5.91 -8.05 4.86
CA TYR A 30 6.51 -9.30 5.27
C TYR A 30 5.70 -10.48 4.75
N TYR A 31 6.34 -11.31 3.93
CA TYR A 31 5.78 -12.54 3.38
C TYR A 31 6.33 -13.72 4.18
N GLN A 32 5.52 -14.26 5.08
CA GLN A 32 5.94 -15.31 6.00
C GLN A 32 5.89 -16.67 5.30
N SER A 33 6.96 -17.45 5.42
CA SER A 33 6.95 -18.86 5.02
C SER A 33 6.77 -19.79 6.22
N GLU A 34 6.62 -21.08 5.95
CA GLU A 34 6.60 -22.12 6.99
C GLU A 34 8.02 -22.33 7.56
N PRO A 35 8.18 -23.11 8.65
CA PRO A 35 9.49 -23.36 9.20
C PRO A 35 10.52 -23.83 8.16
N GLY A 36 11.68 -23.17 8.19
CA GLY A 36 12.66 -23.22 7.12
C GLY A 36 13.62 -24.40 7.17
N SER A 37 14.28 -24.62 6.03
CA SER A 37 15.45 -25.48 5.89
C SER A 37 16.61 -24.65 5.31
N ILE A 38 17.83 -25.20 5.34
CA ILE A 38 18.99 -24.58 4.68
C ILE A 38 18.68 -24.39 3.18
N LYS A 39 17.99 -25.36 2.57
CA LYS A 39 17.57 -25.27 1.15
C LYS A 39 16.60 -24.11 0.91
N ASN A 40 15.60 -23.93 1.77
CA ASN A 40 14.66 -22.81 1.65
C ASN A 40 15.39 -21.47 1.79
N THR A 41 16.39 -21.39 2.66
CA THR A 41 17.25 -20.20 2.81
C THR A 41 17.94 -19.88 1.49
N CYS A 42 18.58 -20.87 0.86
CA CYS A 42 19.24 -20.70 -0.44
C CYS A 42 18.27 -20.30 -1.56
N ILE A 43 17.04 -20.84 -1.57
CA ILE A 43 16.01 -20.46 -2.56
C ILE A 43 15.65 -18.97 -2.40
N ILE A 44 15.41 -18.52 -1.17
CA ILE A 44 15.05 -17.12 -0.91
C ILE A 44 16.24 -16.21 -1.25
N GLU A 45 17.47 -16.57 -0.88
CA GLU A 45 18.67 -15.80 -1.25
C GLU A 45 18.80 -15.62 -2.77
N LEU A 46 18.59 -16.69 -3.56
CA LEU A 46 18.58 -16.61 -5.01
C LEU A 46 17.49 -15.66 -5.53
N LEU A 47 16.27 -15.75 -4.97
CA LEU A 47 15.16 -14.86 -5.33
C LEU A 47 15.46 -13.40 -4.97
N MET A 48 16.06 -13.14 -3.81
CA MET A 48 16.41 -11.78 -3.38
C MET A 48 17.48 -11.18 -4.30
N MET A 49 18.51 -11.96 -4.66
CA MET A 49 19.54 -11.49 -5.59
C MET A 49 18.99 -11.22 -7.00
N LEU A 50 18.03 -12.02 -7.47
CA LEU A 50 17.32 -11.77 -8.73
C LEU A 50 16.37 -10.57 -8.66
N MET A 51 15.79 -10.30 -7.49
CA MET A 51 14.76 -9.28 -7.30
C MET A 51 15.33 -7.89 -7.05
N GLU A 52 16.52 -7.78 -6.44
CA GLU A 52 17.08 -6.52 -5.96
C GLU A 52 17.15 -5.43 -7.04
N GLU A 53 17.76 -5.71 -8.21
CA GLU A 53 17.87 -4.73 -9.29
C GLU A 53 16.51 -4.41 -9.92
N PRO A 54 15.66 -5.39 -10.32
CA PRO A 54 14.34 -5.09 -10.87
C PRO A 54 13.45 -4.30 -9.91
N LEU A 55 13.50 -4.61 -8.61
CA LEU A 55 12.73 -3.93 -7.56
C LEU A 55 13.17 -2.47 -7.45
N PHE A 56 14.47 -2.23 -7.38
CA PHE A 56 15.04 -0.89 -7.32
C PHE A 56 14.70 -0.10 -8.60
N ASN A 57 14.94 -0.68 -9.76
CA ASN A 57 14.70 -0.01 -11.03
C ASN A 57 13.21 0.30 -11.24
N ASN A 58 12.32 -0.63 -10.89
CA ASN A 58 10.89 -0.44 -11.05
C ASN A 58 10.36 0.58 -10.03
N LEU A 59 10.37 0.23 -8.73
CA LEU A 59 9.70 1.04 -7.72
C LEU A 59 10.43 2.37 -7.48
N ARG A 60 11.76 2.42 -7.53
CA ARG A 60 12.51 3.65 -7.26
C ARG A 60 12.90 4.44 -8.51
N THR A 61 13.34 3.80 -9.59
CA THR A 61 13.84 4.55 -10.75
C THR A 61 12.71 4.95 -11.71
N LYS A 62 11.81 4.01 -12.05
CA LYS A 62 10.73 4.24 -13.01
C LYS A 62 9.52 4.91 -12.36
N GLU A 63 9.08 4.35 -11.25
CA GLU A 63 7.86 4.78 -10.56
C GLU A 63 8.15 5.81 -9.45
N GLN A 64 9.44 6.01 -9.12
CA GLN A 64 9.90 7.01 -8.15
C GLN A 64 9.31 6.87 -6.73
N LEU A 65 8.70 5.72 -6.42
CA LEU A 65 7.89 5.37 -5.24
C LEU A 65 8.57 5.57 -3.88
N GLY A 66 9.89 5.58 -3.84
CA GLY A 66 10.60 5.85 -2.61
C GLY A 66 12.05 6.23 -2.83
N TYR A 67 12.62 6.95 -1.88
CA TYR A 67 14.05 7.26 -1.91
C TYR A 67 14.90 6.05 -1.46
N SER A 68 14.30 5.10 -0.75
CA SER A 68 14.95 3.85 -0.35
C SER A 68 13.96 2.70 -0.54
N VAL A 69 14.35 1.76 -1.40
CA VAL A 69 13.62 0.52 -1.66
C VAL A 69 14.60 -0.62 -1.39
N SER A 70 14.18 -1.64 -0.63
CA SER A 70 15.00 -2.83 -0.38
C SER A 70 14.15 -4.09 -0.31
N CYS A 71 14.75 -5.23 -0.63
CA CYS A 71 14.25 -6.55 -0.32
C CYS A 71 15.26 -7.33 0.51
N GLU A 72 14.79 -8.03 1.53
CA GLU A 72 15.66 -8.74 2.48
C GLU A 72 15.07 -10.10 2.85
N LEU A 73 15.93 -11.11 2.97
CA LEU A 73 15.61 -12.36 3.67
C LEU A 73 15.39 -12.07 5.16
N ARG A 74 14.36 -12.70 5.74
CA ARG A 74 14.13 -12.70 7.18
C ARG A 74 14.12 -14.13 7.71
N ASP A 75 15.02 -14.39 8.66
CA ASP A 75 14.97 -15.54 9.54
C ASP A 75 14.61 -15.06 10.94
N THR A 76 13.41 -15.45 11.38
CA THR A 76 12.93 -15.17 12.74
C THR A 76 12.81 -16.50 13.47
N PHE A 77 13.87 -16.90 14.17
CA PHE A 77 13.91 -18.15 14.96
C PHE A 77 13.50 -19.39 14.15
N GLY A 78 14.05 -19.56 12.95
CA GLY A 78 13.80 -20.71 12.07
C GLY A 78 12.53 -20.60 11.24
N ILE A 79 11.74 -19.53 11.41
CA ILE A 79 10.65 -19.18 10.50
C ILE A 79 11.18 -18.21 9.47
N LEU A 80 11.21 -18.64 8.22
CA LEU A 80 11.73 -17.85 7.12
C LEU A 80 10.66 -16.92 6.56
N GLY A 81 11.10 -16.03 5.68
CA GLY A 81 10.26 -15.15 4.90
C GLY A 81 11.12 -14.12 4.20
N PHE A 82 10.48 -13.21 3.49
CA PHE A 82 11.16 -12.07 2.89
C PHE A 82 10.37 -10.80 3.14
N THR A 83 11.08 -9.68 3.18
CA THR A 83 10.49 -8.36 3.34
C THR A 83 10.79 -7.50 2.14
N LEU A 84 9.77 -6.80 1.63
CA LEU A 84 9.94 -5.66 0.74
C LEU A 84 9.67 -4.39 1.55
N ARG A 85 10.59 -3.43 1.45
CA ARG A 85 10.53 -2.19 2.20
C ARG A 85 10.62 -1.01 1.24
N VAL A 86 9.71 -0.05 1.41
CA VAL A 86 9.70 1.22 0.68
C VAL A 86 9.61 2.35 1.69
N ASN A 87 10.64 3.21 1.70
CA ASN A 87 10.60 4.50 2.40
C ASN A 87 10.27 5.59 1.39
N PHE A 88 9.24 6.37 1.70
CA PHE A 88 8.75 7.45 0.85
C PHE A 88 8.51 8.68 1.71
N GLN A 89 8.81 9.88 1.19
CA GLN A 89 8.32 11.08 1.87
C GLN A 89 6.83 11.18 1.54
N ALA A 90 5.99 11.48 2.53
CA ALA A 90 4.59 11.83 2.29
C ALA A 90 4.46 12.90 1.18
N ASN A 91 5.50 13.74 1.02
CA ASN A 91 5.54 14.86 0.11
C ASN A 91 6.25 14.58 -1.25
N LYS A 92 6.86 13.40 -1.49
CA LYS A 92 7.73 13.19 -2.69
C LYS A 92 7.04 12.70 -3.95
N HIS A 93 5.81 12.21 -3.86
CA HIS A 93 5.06 11.67 -4.99
C HIS A 93 4.34 12.72 -5.81
N SER A 94 4.87 13.94 -5.79
CA SER A 94 4.29 15.13 -6.38
C SER A 94 4.75 15.41 -7.82
N SER A 95 5.47 14.51 -8.50
CA SER A 95 6.01 14.82 -9.84
C SER A 95 6.46 13.61 -10.67
N VAL A 96 6.04 13.60 -11.95
CA VAL A 96 6.50 12.76 -13.11
C VAL A 96 5.71 11.44 -13.27
N ARG A 97 5.03 11.07 -14.38
CA ARG A 97 5.34 11.22 -15.82
C ARG A 97 4.13 10.88 -16.71
N THR A 98 4.03 11.58 -17.84
CA THR A 98 3.16 11.37 -19.00
C THR A 98 3.47 10.08 -19.80
N ALA A 99 2.41 9.44 -20.32
CA ALA A 99 2.23 8.96 -21.71
C ALA A 99 1.74 7.49 -21.86
N VAL A 100 0.66 7.38 -22.66
CA VAL A 100 0.27 6.34 -23.64
C VAL A 100 -1.13 5.74 -23.41
N ASP A 101 -2.01 6.13 -24.34
CA ASP A 101 -3.38 5.70 -24.62
C ASP A 101 -3.65 4.19 -24.51
N HIS A 102 -4.83 3.80 -24.02
CA HIS A 102 -5.93 3.22 -24.82
C HIS A 102 -7.12 2.76 -23.95
N THR A 103 -8.31 3.01 -24.47
CA THR A 103 -9.64 3.11 -23.85
C THR A 103 -10.39 1.79 -23.53
N VAL A 104 -11.15 1.84 -22.42
CA VAL A 104 -12.59 1.50 -22.22
C VAL A 104 -13.05 0.01 -22.17
N SER A 105 -13.69 -0.39 -21.06
CA SER A 105 -15.17 -0.46 -20.97
C SER A 105 -15.71 -1.06 -19.66
N GLU A 106 -16.68 -0.33 -19.09
CA GLU A 106 -17.99 -0.77 -18.53
C GLU A 106 -18.03 -1.79 -17.37
N GLY A 107 -18.90 -1.68 -16.36
CA GLY A 107 -20.07 -0.84 -16.18
C GLY A 107 -21.00 -1.44 -15.10
N GLN A 108 -21.68 -0.55 -14.37
CA GLN A 108 -23.06 -0.64 -13.88
C GLN A 108 -23.50 -1.85 -13.03
N TRP A 109 -23.91 -1.60 -11.78
CA TRP A 109 -25.33 -1.59 -11.38
C TRP A 109 -25.48 -1.21 -9.88
N LEU A 110 -26.07 -0.08 -9.49
CA LEU A 110 -27.51 0.28 -9.47
C LEU A 110 -28.26 -0.10 -8.16
N ILE A 111 -28.58 0.95 -7.40
CA ILE A 111 -29.93 1.34 -6.95
C ILE A 111 -30.76 0.36 -6.12
N LYS A 112 -31.07 0.76 -4.88
CA LYS A 112 -32.45 0.70 -4.35
C LYS A 112 -32.78 1.56 -3.12
N TRP A 113 -32.00 2.61 -2.83
CA TRP A 113 -32.12 3.32 -1.55
C TRP A 113 -31.89 4.81 -1.82
N LEU A 114 -32.81 5.77 -1.70
CA LEU A 114 -34.19 5.84 -1.21
C LEU A 114 -34.83 7.11 -1.83
N THR A 115 -36.12 7.05 -2.13
CA THR A 115 -36.92 8.16 -2.65
C THR A 115 -37.65 8.93 -1.54
N SER A 116 -37.35 10.21 -1.39
CA SER A 116 -38.34 11.26 -1.10
C SER A 116 -37.73 12.65 -1.35
N PHE A 117 -37.93 13.20 -2.54
CA PHE A 117 -37.75 14.63 -2.83
C PHE A 117 -38.71 15.05 -3.95
N ASN A 118 -38.95 16.36 -4.10
CA ASN A 118 -39.70 16.92 -5.22
C ASN A 118 -38.96 16.63 -6.52
N ASN A 119 -39.52 15.77 -7.38
CA ASN A 119 -38.97 15.51 -8.71
C ASN A 119 -39.29 16.68 -9.64
N ILE A 120 -38.28 17.46 -9.99
CA ILE A 120 -38.35 18.39 -11.13
C ILE A 120 -37.78 17.63 -12.32
N GLY A 121 -38.65 17.30 -13.28
CA GLY A 121 -38.30 16.56 -14.48
C GLY A 121 -38.63 17.37 -15.73
N GLY A 122 -37.59 17.66 -16.52
CA GLY A 122 -37.64 18.44 -17.76
C GLY A 122 -36.27 19.06 -18.06
N SER A 123 -36.07 19.53 -19.29
CA SER A 123 -34.90 20.35 -19.64
C SER A 123 -35.15 21.83 -19.27
N ASP A 124 -34.08 22.60 -19.05
CA ASP A 124 -34.11 24.07 -18.93
C ASP A 124 -34.76 24.66 -17.66
N ASN A 125 -34.62 24.01 -16.50
CA ASN A 125 -35.23 24.49 -15.25
C ASN A 125 -34.24 25.25 -14.34
N ASN A 126 -34.73 26.30 -13.65
CA ASN A 126 -34.06 26.95 -12.53
C ASN A 126 -34.62 26.42 -11.20
N ILE A 127 -33.79 25.82 -10.36
CA ILE A 127 -34.22 25.00 -9.23
C ILE A 127 -33.59 25.47 -7.92
N GLY A 128 -34.37 25.50 -6.82
CA GLY A 128 -33.96 25.90 -5.47
C GLY A 128 -33.47 24.73 -4.62
N SER A 129 -33.66 24.79 -3.29
CA SER A 129 -33.19 23.77 -2.31
C SER A 129 -34.19 22.62 -2.09
N ASP A 130 -33.70 21.48 -1.56
CA ASP A 130 -34.48 20.28 -1.18
C ASP A 130 -35.18 19.55 -2.34
N ASN A 131 -34.54 19.45 -3.52
CA ASN A 131 -35.15 18.86 -4.73
C ASN A 131 -34.45 17.59 -5.22
N ASN A 132 -35.21 16.68 -5.85
CA ASN A 132 -34.68 15.64 -6.72
C ASN A 132 -34.81 16.13 -8.17
N ILE A 133 -33.73 16.08 -8.92
CA ILE A 133 -33.69 16.69 -10.23
C ILE A 133 -33.20 15.65 -11.22
N GLY A 134 -33.96 15.45 -12.29
CA GLY A 134 -33.65 14.47 -13.32
C GLY A 134 -33.81 15.08 -14.72
N GLY A 135 -32.96 14.68 -15.65
CA GLY A 135 -32.98 15.16 -17.03
C GLY A 135 -31.67 15.87 -17.39
N SER A 136 -31.66 16.61 -18.50
CA SER A 136 -30.50 17.38 -18.94
C SER A 136 -30.73 18.88 -18.84
N ASP A 137 -29.64 19.65 -18.81
CA ASP A 137 -29.66 21.10 -19.01
C ASP A 137 -30.40 21.89 -17.91
N ASN A 138 -30.21 21.51 -16.64
CA ASN A 138 -30.80 22.21 -15.49
C ASN A 138 -29.80 23.12 -14.77
N ASN A 139 -30.27 24.28 -14.29
CA ASN A 139 -29.52 25.19 -13.42
C ASN A 139 -30.07 25.10 -11.99
N ILE A 140 -29.24 24.68 -11.06
CA ILE A 140 -29.66 24.25 -9.73
C ILE A 140 -28.86 25.02 -8.70
N GLY A 141 -29.55 25.74 -7.80
CA GLY A 141 -28.94 26.52 -6.75
C GLY A 141 -29.46 26.14 -5.36
N GLY A 142 -28.67 26.40 -4.33
CA GLY A 142 -29.06 26.19 -2.93
C GLY A 142 -28.50 24.90 -2.35
N SER A 143 -29.14 24.34 -1.32
CA SER A 143 -28.62 23.15 -0.63
C SER A 143 -29.51 21.92 -0.73
N ASP A 144 -28.91 20.77 -0.41
CA ASP A 144 -29.61 19.51 -0.16
C ASP A 144 -30.38 18.97 -1.39
N ASN A 145 -29.85 19.21 -2.58
CA ASN A 145 -30.41 18.72 -3.84
C ASN A 145 -29.75 17.40 -4.27
N ASN A 146 -30.54 16.51 -4.85
CA ASN A 146 -30.07 15.27 -5.45
C ASN A 146 -30.35 15.26 -6.96
N ILE A 147 -29.30 15.21 -7.75
CA ILE A 147 -29.30 15.64 -9.15
C ILE A 147 -28.75 14.50 -9.99
N GLY A 148 -29.51 14.08 -11.00
CA GLY A 148 -29.12 13.04 -11.94
C GLY A 148 -29.35 13.45 -13.39
N GLY A 149 -28.57 12.90 -14.29
CA GLY A 149 -28.65 13.18 -15.73
C GLY A 149 -27.40 13.89 -16.23
N SER A 150 -27.51 14.70 -17.29
CA SER A 150 -26.33 15.31 -17.91
C SER A 150 -26.43 16.81 -18.15
N ASN A 151 -25.31 17.49 -18.34
CA ASN A 151 -25.26 18.93 -18.65
C ASN A 151 -25.93 19.84 -17.59
N ASN A 152 -25.92 19.46 -16.31
CA ASN A 152 -26.51 20.28 -15.25
C ASN A 152 -25.46 21.22 -14.63
N ASN A 153 -25.83 22.47 -14.35
CA ASN A 153 -25.03 23.38 -13.55
C ASN A 153 -25.58 23.41 -12.12
N VAL A 154 -24.75 23.03 -11.16
CA VAL A 154 -25.11 22.88 -9.76
C VAL A 154 -24.27 23.82 -8.92
N GLY A 155 -24.91 24.69 -8.14
CA GLY A 155 -24.25 25.60 -7.22
C GLY A 155 -24.82 25.48 -5.80
N GLY A 156 -23.98 25.66 -4.79
CA GLY A 156 -24.38 25.69 -3.39
C GLY A 156 -23.71 24.61 -2.56
N SER A 157 -24.42 24.01 -1.60
CA SER A 157 -23.77 23.07 -0.66
C SER A 157 -24.60 21.83 -0.34
N ASN A 158 -23.95 20.75 0.07
CA ASN A 158 -24.60 19.48 0.43
C ASN A 158 -25.43 18.85 -0.71
N ASN A 159 -25.05 19.11 -1.96
CA ASN A 159 -25.74 18.53 -3.11
C ASN A 159 -25.10 17.19 -3.50
N ASN A 160 -25.93 16.21 -3.86
CA ASN A 160 -25.49 14.95 -4.45
C ASN A 160 -25.71 15.03 -5.97
N VAL A 161 -24.65 14.98 -6.75
CA VAL A 161 -24.69 15.13 -8.21
C VAL A 161 -24.20 13.85 -8.86
N GLY A 162 -25.01 13.26 -9.72
CA GLY A 162 -24.72 12.06 -10.47
C GLY A 162 -24.93 12.23 -11.97
N GLY A 163 -24.22 11.44 -12.78
CA GLY A 163 -24.37 11.42 -14.24
C GLY A 163 -23.18 12.05 -14.94
N SER A 164 -23.37 12.59 -16.15
CA SER A 164 -22.26 13.06 -16.99
C SER A 164 -22.29 14.56 -17.28
N ASP A 165 -21.15 15.16 -17.59
CA ASP A 165 -21.08 16.52 -18.15
C ASP A 165 -21.67 17.63 -17.24
N ASN A 166 -21.70 17.42 -15.91
CA ASN A 166 -22.25 18.41 -14.99
C ASN A 166 -21.16 19.39 -14.51
N ASN A 167 -21.50 20.68 -14.37
CA ASN A 167 -20.63 21.65 -13.70
C ASN A 167 -21.13 21.85 -12.26
N ILE A 168 -20.30 21.54 -11.27
CA ILE A 168 -20.64 21.65 -9.85
C ILE A 168 -19.75 22.71 -9.19
N GLY A 169 -20.35 23.62 -8.44
CA GLY A 169 -19.67 24.66 -7.68
C GLY A 169 -20.16 24.72 -6.24
N GLY A 170 -19.27 25.11 -5.31
CA GLY A 170 -19.61 25.34 -3.91
C GLY A 170 -18.96 24.31 -2.99
N SER A 171 -19.62 23.90 -1.90
CA SER A 171 -18.96 23.09 -0.88
C SER A 171 -19.76 21.91 -0.34
N ASN A 172 -19.05 20.89 0.18
CA ASN A 172 -19.67 19.69 0.75
C ASN A 172 -20.58 18.92 -0.23
N ASN A 173 -20.31 19.01 -1.54
CA ASN A 173 -21.07 18.28 -2.54
C ASN A 173 -20.46 16.89 -2.76
N ASN A 174 -21.30 15.87 -2.93
CA ASN A 174 -20.85 14.55 -3.36
C ASN A 174 -21.16 14.40 -4.86
N ILE A 175 -20.13 14.21 -5.66
CA ILE A 175 -20.23 14.12 -7.11
C ILE A 175 -19.83 12.72 -7.54
N GLY A 176 -20.62 12.12 -8.43
CA GLY A 176 -20.37 10.82 -9.03
C GLY A 176 -20.69 10.83 -10.52
N GLY A 177 -20.12 9.89 -11.27
CA GLY A 177 -20.35 9.76 -12.71
C GLY A 177 -19.14 10.23 -13.52
N SER A 178 -19.33 10.63 -14.77
CA SER A 178 -18.23 10.95 -15.69
C SER A 178 -18.21 12.41 -16.13
N ASP A 179 -17.07 12.91 -16.60
CA ASP A 179 -17.00 14.19 -17.33
C ASP A 179 -17.52 15.41 -16.54
N ASN A 180 -17.56 15.34 -15.20
CA ASN A 180 -18.07 16.43 -14.38
C ASN A 180 -16.96 17.42 -14.04
N ASN A 181 -17.28 18.71 -14.06
CA ASN A 181 -16.37 19.78 -13.67
C ASN A 181 -16.76 20.34 -12.32
N THR A 182 -15.98 20.05 -11.28
CA THR A 182 -16.23 20.45 -9.90
C THR A 182 -15.28 21.57 -9.49
N GLY A 183 -15.82 22.64 -8.91
CA GLY A 183 -15.07 23.71 -8.27
C GLY A 183 -15.53 23.95 -6.83
N GLY A 184 -14.63 24.42 -5.97
CA GLY A 184 -14.95 24.86 -4.61
C GLY A 184 -14.24 24.04 -3.54
N SER A 185 -14.84 23.88 -2.35
CA SER A 185 -14.18 23.26 -1.20
C SER A 185 -14.90 22.05 -0.63
N ASP A 186 -14.17 21.13 0.01
CA ASP A 186 -14.75 20.04 0.80
C ASP A 186 -15.67 19.10 0.01
N ASN A 187 -15.50 19.01 -1.32
CA ASN A 187 -16.33 18.15 -2.15
C ASN A 187 -15.73 16.74 -2.22
N ASN A 188 -16.58 15.72 -2.24
CA ASN A 188 -16.15 14.34 -2.53
C ASN A 188 -16.53 14.01 -3.96
N ILE A 189 -15.55 13.73 -4.81
CA ILE A 189 -15.74 13.43 -6.22
C ILE A 189 -15.33 11.99 -6.48
N GLY A 190 -16.19 11.22 -7.10
CA GLY A 190 -15.93 9.87 -7.56
C GLY A 190 -16.34 9.68 -9.02
N GLY A 191 -15.94 8.56 -9.62
CA GLY A 191 -16.24 8.27 -11.03
C GLY A 191 -15.04 8.57 -11.93
N SER A 192 -15.28 8.83 -13.23
CA SER A 192 -14.19 8.96 -14.22
C SER A 192 -14.16 10.32 -14.90
N ASP A 193 -13.02 10.71 -15.45
CA ASP A 193 -12.94 11.86 -16.37
C ASP A 193 -13.39 13.21 -15.79
N ASN A 194 -13.41 13.35 -14.46
CA ASN A 194 -13.88 14.58 -13.82
C ASN A 194 -12.74 15.61 -13.71
N ASN A 195 -13.06 16.88 -13.96
CA ASN A 195 -12.15 17.99 -13.68
C ASN A 195 -12.50 18.57 -12.32
N VAL A 196 -11.58 18.56 -11.37
CA VAL A 196 -11.79 19.07 -10.02
C VAL A 196 -10.85 20.24 -9.78
N GLY A 197 -11.35 21.35 -9.26
CA GLY A 197 -10.60 22.53 -8.86
C GLY A 197 -11.02 23.02 -7.48
N GLY A 198 -10.15 23.78 -6.81
CA GLY A 198 -10.43 24.37 -5.49
C GLY A 198 -9.65 23.69 -4.38
N SER A 199 -10.16 23.70 -3.14
CA SER A 199 -9.41 23.22 -1.98
C SER A 199 -10.08 22.06 -1.23
N ASP A 200 -9.29 21.25 -0.52
CA ASP A 200 -9.82 20.28 0.45
C ASP A 200 -10.79 19.24 -0.13
N ASN A 201 -10.73 18.98 -1.45
CA ASN A 201 -11.61 18.01 -2.10
C ASN A 201 -11.00 16.60 -2.03
N ASN A 202 -11.83 15.59 -1.79
CA ASN A 202 -11.41 14.19 -1.92
C ASN A 202 -11.85 13.65 -3.27
N VAL A 203 -10.90 13.25 -4.11
CA VAL A 203 -11.15 12.76 -5.46
C VAL A 203 -10.77 11.28 -5.53
N GLY A 204 -11.72 10.43 -5.87
CA GLY A 204 -11.55 9.01 -6.13
C GLY A 204 -11.99 8.63 -7.54
N GLY A 205 -11.71 7.39 -7.95
CA GLY A 205 -12.01 6.92 -9.31
C GLY A 205 -10.86 7.16 -10.28
N SER A 206 -11.14 7.12 -11.59
CA SER A 206 -10.09 7.11 -12.62
C SER A 206 -10.08 8.37 -13.49
N ASP A 207 -8.95 8.67 -14.12
CA ASP A 207 -8.88 9.65 -15.22
C ASP A 207 -9.31 11.09 -14.87
N ASN A 208 -9.33 11.46 -13.58
CA ASN A 208 -9.76 12.78 -13.14
C ASN A 208 -8.59 13.78 -13.21
N ASN A 209 -8.84 15.02 -13.67
CA ASN A 209 -7.87 16.10 -13.55
C ASN A 209 -8.14 16.93 -12.29
N VAL A 210 -7.22 16.96 -11.33
CA VAL A 210 -7.41 17.66 -10.05
C VAL A 210 -6.42 18.83 -9.94
N GLY A 211 -6.94 20.04 -9.81
CA GLY A 211 -6.21 21.29 -9.61
C GLY A 211 -6.55 21.95 -8.27
N GLY A 212 -5.74 22.90 -7.83
CA GLY A 212 -5.98 23.67 -6.60
C GLY A 212 -5.10 23.22 -5.44
N SER A 213 -5.57 23.32 -4.18
CA SER A 213 -4.75 23.02 -2.99
C SER A 213 -5.37 22.00 -2.05
N ASP A 214 -4.55 21.28 -1.28
CA ASP A 214 -5.01 20.46 -0.15
C ASP A 214 -6.02 19.34 -0.52
N ASN A 215 -6.08 18.95 -1.79
CA ASN A 215 -6.97 17.90 -2.26
C ASN A 215 -6.33 16.51 -1.99
N ASN A 216 -7.13 15.52 -1.61
CA ASN A 216 -6.68 14.13 -1.50
C ASN A 216 -7.17 13.33 -2.70
N ILE A 217 -6.25 12.68 -3.42
CA ILE A 217 -6.57 11.96 -4.65
C ILE A 217 -6.20 10.48 -4.52
N GLY A 218 -7.18 9.61 -4.75
CA GLY A 218 -7.06 8.15 -4.84
C GLY A 218 -7.64 7.62 -6.14
N GLY A 219 -7.40 6.33 -6.43
CA GLY A 219 -7.76 5.72 -7.73
C GLY A 219 -6.65 5.86 -8.77
N SER A 220 -6.88 5.35 -9.99
CA SER A 220 -5.86 5.24 -11.03
C SER A 220 -5.90 6.42 -12.02
N ASP A 221 -4.80 6.69 -12.71
CA ASP A 221 -4.80 7.53 -13.92
C ASP A 221 -5.25 9.01 -13.75
N ASN A 222 -5.30 9.51 -12.51
CA ASN A 222 -5.65 10.91 -12.23
C ASN A 222 -4.45 11.87 -12.49
N ASN A 223 -4.71 13.01 -13.11
CA ASN A 223 -3.70 14.03 -13.44
C ASN A 223 -3.84 15.26 -12.54
N ILE A 224 -2.77 15.63 -11.83
CA ILE A 224 -2.88 16.51 -10.67
C ILE A 224 -1.95 17.70 -10.81
N GLY A 225 -2.49 18.91 -10.64
CA GLY A 225 -1.76 20.17 -10.65
C GLY A 225 -2.10 21.04 -9.42
N GLY A 226 -1.32 22.07 -9.13
CA GLY A 226 -1.50 22.91 -7.93
C GLY A 226 -0.53 22.56 -6.80
N SER A 227 -0.78 23.03 -5.58
CA SER A 227 0.10 22.88 -4.41
C SER A 227 -0.54 21.99 -3.35
N ASP A 228 0.24 21.29 -2.53
CA ASP A 228 -0.26 20.58 -1.33
C ASP A 228 -1.34 19.51 -1.58
N ASN A 229 -1.48 19.03 -2.81
CA ASN A 229 -2.38 17.91 -3.16
C ASN A 229 -1.70 16.57 -2.88
N ASN A 230 -2.39 15.66 -2.17
CA ASN A 230 -1.86 14.39 -1.71
C ASN A 230 -2.23 13.24 -2.66
N ILE A 231 -1.22 12.52 -3.16
CA ILE A 231 -1.35 11.38 -4.07
C ILE A 231 -0.92 10.12 -3.35
N GLY A 232 -1.84 9.15 -3.21
CA GLY A 232 -1.50 7.78 -2.85
C GLY A 232 -1.02 7.58 -1.40
N GLY A 233 -1.96 7.25 -0.52
CA GLY A 233 -1.67 6.77 0.84
C GLY A 233 -0.88 5.46 0.85
N ALA A 234 -0.63 4.92 2.05
CA ALA A 234 0.16 3.70 2.22
C ALA A 234 -0.36 2.48 1.42
N ASP A 235 -1.64 2.49 1.07
CA ASP A 235 -2.28 1.43 0.27
C ASP A 235 -1.88 1.46 -1.20
N TYR A 236 -1.63 2.65 -1.77
CA TYR A 236 -1.14 2.77 -3.15
C TYR A 236 0.23 2.11 -3.29
N ILE A 237 1.16 2.43 -2.39
CA ILE A 237 2.50 1.84 -2.41
C ILE A 237 2.45 0.32 -2.16
N ASP A 238 1.54 -0.15 -1.28
CA ASP A 238 1.31 -1.59 -1.07
C ASP A 238 0.83 -2.28 -2.35
N GLU A 239 -0.10 -1.67 -3.09
CA GLU A 239 -0.59 -2.17 -4.38
C GLU A 239 0.52 -2.23 -5.43
N ARG A 240 1.36 -1.19 -5.53
CA ARG A 240 2.49 -1.15 -6.47
C ARG A 240 3.54 -2.22 -6.15
N ILE A 241 3.78 -2.52 -4.87
CA ILE A 241 4.61 -3.65 -4.46
C ILE A 241 4.02 -4.98 -4.97
N GLU A 242 2.70 -5.18 -4.83
CA GLU A 242 2.03 -6.40 -5.32
C GLU A 242 2.08 -6.50 -6.84
N GLU A 243 1.89 -5.40 -7.56
CA GLU A 243 1.99 -5.36 -9.02
C GLU A 243 3.41 -5.68 -9.53
N PHE A 244 4.43 -5.13 -8.85
CA PHE A 244 5.81 -5.51 -9.09
C PHE A 244 6.02 -7.01 -8.89
N LEU A 245 5.55 -7.59 -7.79
CA LEU A 245 5.72 -9.02 -7.50
C LEU A 245 5.02 -9.91 -8.52
N LYS A 246 3.84 -9.51 -9.02
CA LYS A 246 3.15 -10.20 -10.13
C LYS A 246 4.01 -10.19 -11.39
N THR A 247 4.65 -9.07 -11.70
CA THR A 247 5.55 -8.92 -12.85
C THR A 247 6.84 -9.72 -12.66
N PHE A 248 7.42 -9.68 -11.47
CA PHE A 248 8.61 -10.46 -11.11
C PHE A 248 8.35 -11.97 -11.19
N SER A 249 7.17 -12.44 -10.77
CA SER A 249 6.77 -13.84 -10.92
C SER A 249 6.77 -14.29 -12.39
N LYS A 250 6.26 -13.45 -13.30
CA LYS A 250 6.32 -13.71 -14.74
C LYS A 250 7.77 -13.75 -15.24
N PHE A 251 8.61 -12.83 -14.77
CA PHE A 251 10.04 -12.80 -15.10
C PHE A 251 10.77 -14.09 -14.68
N VAL A 252 10.56 -14.57 -13.45
CA VAL A 252 11.16 -15.82 -12.96
C VAL A 252 10.67 -17.04 -13.76
N LYS A 253 9.44 -17.00 -14.28
CA LYS A 253 8.93 -18.05 -15.18
C LYS A 253 9.66 -18.10 -16.52
N THR A 254 10.14 -16.95 -17.00
CA THR A 254 10.86 -16.82 -18.28
C THR A 254 12.38 -16.77 -18.13
N LEU A 255 12.93 -16.93 -16.91
CA LEU A 255 14.35 -16.78 -16.63
C LEU A 255 15.20 -17.82 -17.40
N PRO A 256 16.17 -17.39 -18.22
CA PRO A 256 17.10 -18.29 -18.88
C PRO A 256 17.94 -19.10 -17.88
N SER A 257 18.30 -20.34 -18.27
CA SER A 257 19.12 -21.21 -17.41
C SER A 257 20.52 -20.67 -17.16
N GLU A 258 21.07 -19.87 -18.09
CA GLU A 258 22.40 -19.27 -17.92
C GLU A 258 22.38 -18.15 -16.87
N ASP A 259 21.39 -17.26 -16.90
CA ASP A 259 21.25 -16.18 -15.91
C ASP A 259 21.12 -16.75 -14.49
N LEU A 260 20.35 -17.83 -14.31
CA LEU A 260 20.26 -18.52 -13.01
C LEU A 260 21.61 -19.08 -12.56
N LYS A 261 22.43 -19.61 -13.48
CA LYS A 261 23.79 -20.09 -13.16
C LYS A 261 24.70 -18.94 -12.77
N GLU A 262 24.62 -17.79 -13.43
CA GLU A 262 25.44 -16.62 -13.10
C GLU A 262 25.14 -16.09 -11.70
N VAL A 263 23.87 -15.94 -11.35
CA VAL A 263 23.43 -15.52 -10.02
C VAL A 263 23.89 -16.52 -8.96
N ARG A 264 23.70 -17.82 -9.21
CA ARG A 264 24.18 -18.88 -8.32
C ARG A 264 25.68 -18.82 -8.10
N ASN A 265 26.46 -18.71 -9.17
CA ASN A 265 27.92 -18.63 -9.09
C ASN A 265 28.38 -17.40 -8.31
N SER A 266 27.65 -16.29 -8.41
CA SER A 266 27.93 -15.07 -7.66
C SER A 266 27.72 -15.30 -6.15
N ILE A 267 26.62 -15.95 -5.75
CA ILE A 267 26.37 -16.29 -4.34
C ILE A 267 27.39 -17.31 -3.82
N ILE A 268 27.72 -18.34 -4.61
CA ILE A 268 28.72 -19.34 -4.23
C ILE A 268 30.07 -18.68 -3.97
N LYS A 269 30.54 -17.80 -4.87
CA LYS A 269 31.81 -17.07 -4.68
C LYS A 269 31.80 -16.23 -3.40
N LEU A 270 30.69 -15.57 -3.09
CA LEU A 270 30.53 -14.82 -1.85
C LEU A 270 30.61 -15.74 -0.62
N LYS A 271 29.97 -16.92 -0.65
CA LYS A 271 30.01 -17.89 0.46
C LYS A 271 31.34 -18.64 0.59
N GLU A 272 32.07 -18.85 -0.50
CA GLU A 272 33.41 -19.44 -0.50
C GLU A 272 34.48 -18.49 0.01
N SER A 273 34.21 -17.18 -0.05
CA SER A 273 35.15 -16.17 0.45
C SER A 273 35.44 -16.39 1.94
N THR A 274 36.73 -16.38 2.27
CA THR A 274 37.19 -16.44 3.65
C THR A 274 36.87 -15.15 4.37
N ASP A 275 36.45 -15.25 5.63
CA ASP A 275 36.25 -14.09 6.49
C ASP A 275 37.58 -13.30 6.59
N LEU A 276 37.53 -12.00 6.31
CA LEU A 276 38.72 -11.14 6.31
C LEU A 276 39.15 -10.78 7.73
N TYR A 277 38.17 -10.70 8.63
CA TYR A 277 38.38 -10.34 10.03
C TYR A 277 37.81 -11.41 10.97
N LEU A 278 38.53 -11.67 12.07
CA LEU A 278 38.07 -12.59 13.12
C LEU A 278 36.64 -12.25 13.62
N ARG A 279 36.27 -10.96 13.65
CA ARG A 279 34.92 -10.53 14.04
C ARG A 279 33.83 -11.12 13.15
N GLU A 280 34.07 -11.29 11.85
CA GLU A 280 33.10 -11.85 10.91
C GLU A 280 32.89 -13.35 11.19
N GLU A 281 33.97 -14.09 11.38
CA GLU A 281 33.93 -15.50 11.78
C GLU A 281 33.22 -15.68 13.13
N VAL A 282 33.59 -14.87 14.13
CA VAL A 282 32.95 -14.88 15.45
C VAL A 282 31.47 -14.56 15.30
N THR A 283 31.10 -13.55 14.52
CA THR A 283 29.69 -13.18 14.30
C THR A 283 28.92 -14.35 13.69
N ARG A 284 29.47 -15.01 12.66
CA ARG A 284 28.84 -16.16 12.02
C ARG A 284 28.66 -17.33 12.99
N ASN A 285 29.70 -17.72 13.72
CA ASN A 285 29.62 -18.80 14.70
C ASN A 285 28.69 -18.44 15.87
N TRP A 286 28.67 -17.17 16.28
CA TRP A 286 27.79 -16.71 17.35
C TRP A 286 26.32 -16.76 16.94
N HIS A 287 25.99 -16.47 15.67
CA HIS A 287 24.63 -16.66 15.14
C HIS A 287 24.15 -18.12 15.31
N GLU A 288 24.99 -19.10 15.01
CA GLU A 288 24.66 -20.53 15.20
C GLU A 288 24.40 -20.88 16.68
N ILE A 289 25.15 -20.27 17.60
CA ILE A 289 25.03 -20.49 19.04
C ILE A 289 23.74 -19.87 19.60
N ILE A 290 23.48 -18.59 19.29
CA ILE A 290 22.30 -17.88 19.81
C ILE A 290 21.00 -18.46 19.27
N ASN A 291 21.01 -18.91 18.01
CA ASN A 291 19.86 -19.57 17.38
C ASN A 291 19.75 -21.05 17.77
N GLN A 292 20.77 -21.61 18.43
CA GLN A 292 20.85 -23.02 18.85
C GLN A 292 20.74 -24.01 17.68
N GLU A 293 21.24 -23.62 16.52
CA GLU A 293 21.26 -24.44 15.31
C GLU A 293 22.56 -25.23 15.21
N TYR A 294 23.67 -24.65 15.70
CA TYR A 294 24.99 -25.28 15.78
C TYR A 294 25.50 -25.82 14.42
N VAL A 295 25.05 -25.25 13.31
CA VAL A 295 25.45 -25.66 11.95
C VAL A 295 26.67 -24.84 11.53
N PHE A 296 27.81 -25.07 12.17
CA PHE A 296 29.03 -24.30 11.90
C PHE A 296 29.58 -24.50 10.47
N ASP A 297 29.21 -25.60 9.80
CA ASP A 297 29.52 -25.91 8.41
C ASP A 297 28.45 -25.42 7.42
N ARG A 298 27.54 -24.51 7.84
CA ARG A 298 26.40 -24.05 7.04
C ARG A 298 26.79 -23.59 5.64
N ARG A 299 27.83 -22.76 5.50
CA ARG A 299 28.28 -22.27 4.18
C ARG A 299 28.59 -23.42 3.23
N THR A 300 29.26 -24.47 3.70
CA THR A 300 29.58 -25.65 2.89
C THR A 300 28.32 -26.41 2.46
N LYS A 301 27.32 -26.52 3.33
CA LYS A 301 26.03 -27.13 3.01
C LYS A 301 25.23 -26.29 2.02
N GLU A 302 25.17 -24.98 2.22
CA GLU A 302 24.50 -24.03 1.33
C GLU A 302 25.12 -24.05 -0.07
N ILE A 303 26.45 -24.06 -0.19
CA ILE A 303 27.14 -24.14 -1.50
C ILE A 303 26.72 -25.39 -2.28
N LYS A 304 26.66 -26.56 -1.61
CA LYS A 304 26.20 -27.81 -2.24
C LYS A 304 24.75 -27.70 -2.70
N LEU A 305 23.86 -27.19 -1.85
CA LEU A 305 22.45 -27.03 -2.17
C LEU A 305 22.21 -26.02 -3.29
N LEU A 306 22.95 -24.90 -3.31
CA LEU A 306 22.88 -23.89 -4.36
C LEU A 306 23.16 -24.49 -5.75
N GLN A 307 24.08 -25.45 -5.85
CA GLN A 307 24.39 -26.15 -7.10
C GLN A 307 23.22 -27.02 -7.61
N GLU A 308 22.41 -27.55 -6.69
CA GLU A 308 21.33 -28.50 -6.98
C GLU A 308 19.97 -27.83 -7.21
N ILE A 309 19.74 -26.63 -6.66
CA ILE A 309 18.44 -25.93 -6.76
C ILE A 309 18.03 -25.70 -8.22
N THR A 310 16.83 -26.14 -8.57
CA THR A 310 16.27 -26.05 -9.92
C THR A 310 15.34 -24.83 -10.09
N LEU A 311 15.22 -24.31 -11.31
CA LEU A 311 14.30 -23.20 -11.61
C LEU A 311 12.85 -23.49 -11.18
N LYS A 312 12.41 -24.75 -11.29
CA LYS A 312 11.08 -25.19 -10.87
C LYS A 312 10.86 -25.01 -9.37
N GLU A 313 11.88 -25.23 -8.56
CA GLU A 313 11.80 -25.03 -7.11
C GLU A 313 11.72 -23.55 -6.74
N LEU A 314 12.44 -22.66 -7.45
CA LEU A 314 12.27 -21.21 -7.30
C LEU A 314 10.84 -20.78 -7.66
N GLN A 315 10.32 -21.25 -8.79
CA GLN A 315 8.96 -20.94 -9.26
C GLN A 315 7.89 -21.40 -8.27
N THR A 316 7.98 -22.65 -7.82
CA THR A 316 7.02 -23.23 -6.86
C THR A 316 7.06 -22.48 -5.54
N TRP A 317 8.27 -22.17 -5.05
CA TRP A 317 8.42 -21.42 -3.81
C TRP A 317 7.82 -20.02 -3.95
N LEU A 318 8.06 -19.33 -5.06
CA LEU A 318 7.51 -18.00 -5.30
C LEU A 318 5.97 -18.03 -5.38
N GLU A 319 5.39 -18.97 -6.13
CA GLU A 319 3.94 -19.15 -6.21
C GLU A 319 3.30 -19.43 -4.84
N ASP A 320 3.98 -20.15 -3.96
CA ASP A 320 3.47 -20.43 -2.62
C ASP A 320 3.37 -19.19 -1.69
N HIS A 321 4.06 -18.10 -2.02
CA HIS A 321 4.20 -16.93 -1.15
C HIS A 321 3.76 -15.61 -1.78
N LEU A 322 3.13 -15.63 -2.96
CA LEU A 322 2.57 -14.45 -3.63
C LEU A 322 1.05 -14.44 -3.65
N SER A 323 0.48 -13.23 -3.64
CA SER A 323 -0.96 -12.96 -3.68
C SER A 323 -1.67 -13.51 -4.92
N ASN A 324 -0.95 -13.71 -6.03
CA ASN A 324 -1.48 -14.29 -7.27
C ASN A 324 -1.18 -15.79 -7.43
N GLY A 325 -0.63 -16.44 -6.40
CA GLY A 325 -0.26 -17.85 -6.43
C GLY A 325 -1.14 -18.70 -5.51
N ASN A 326 -0.52 -19.52 -4.67
CA ASN A 326 -1.20 -20.49 -3.82
C ASN A 326 -1.78 -19.84 -2.56
N GLN A 327 -3.06 -19.49 -2.62
CA GLN A 327 -3.81 -18.87 -1.52
C GLN A 327 -3.85 -19.72 -0.24
N THR A 328 -3.61 -21.03 -0.33
CA THR A 328 -3.62 -21.91 0.86
C THR A 328 -2.37 -21.80 1.72
N LYS A 329 -1.32 -21.15 1.20
CA LYS A 329 -0.04 -20.92 1.89
C LYS A 329 0.33 -19.45 2.02
N PHE A 330 -0.25 -18.59 1.18
CA PHE A 330 0.01 -17.16 1.17
C PHE A 330 -0.30 -16.50 2.53
N ARG A 331 0.71 -15.82 3.09
CA ARG A 331 0.65 -15.09 4.36
C ARG A 331 1.44 -13.80 4.23
N LYS A 332 0.76 -12.67 4.28
CA LYS A 332 1.36 -11.33 4.22
C LYS A 332 0.98 -10.53 5.45
N LEU A 333 1.97 -9.88 6.04
CA LEU A 333 1.80 -8.83 7.04
C LEU A 333 2.37 -7.52 6.48
N SER A 334 1.52 -6.56 6.17
CA SER A 334 1.90 -5.21 5.75
C SER A 334 1.96 -4.29 6.97
N ILE A 335 3.15 -3.78 7.29
CA ILE A 335 3.36 -2.81 8.36
C ILE A 335 3.54 -1.44 7.71
N GLN A 336 2.61 -0.54 8.00
CA GLN A 336 2.54 0.80 7.41
C GLN A 336 2.77 1.82 8.52
N VAL A 337 3.91 2.52 8.47
CA VAL A 337 4.22 3.64 9.35
C VAL A 337 3.98 4.93 8.57
N VAL A 338 3.02 5.74 9.01
CA VAL A 338 2.59 6.95 8.30
C VAL A 338 3.29 8.17 8.91
N GLY A 339 4.08 8.89 8.11
CA GLY A 339 4.72 10.14 8.51
C GLY A 339 3.70 11.26 8.75
N HIS A 340 4.11 12.29 9.50
CA HIS A 340 3.24 13.43 9.81
C HIS A 340 3.37 14.52 8.73
N VAL A 341 2.24 15.07 8.29
CA VAL A 341 2.23 16.24 7.42
C VAL A 341 2.62 17.44 8.28
N ARG A 342 3.69 18.15 7.90
CA ARG A 342 4.05 19.40 8.57
C ARG A 342 2.96 20.42 8.27
N PRO A 343 2.39 21.12 9.28
CA PRO A 343 1.58 22.29 9.00
C PRO A 343 2.44 23.27 8.19
N SER A 344 1.91 23.74 7.07
CA SER A 344 2.42 24.94 6.41
C SER A 344 2.48 26.07 7.45
N ASP A 345 3.54 26.88 7.41
CA ASP A 345 3.79 27.97 8.36
C ASP A 345 2.54 28.88 8.49
N GLY A 346 1.71 28.66 9.53
CA GLY A 346 0.55 29.52 9.78
C GLY A 346 -0.68 28.95 10.52
N ALA A 347 -0.79 27.65 10.80
CA ALA A 347 -1.97 27.12 11.51
C ALA A 347 -1.71 26.90 13.02
N GLU A 348 -2.53 27.53 13.86
CA GLU A 348 -2.42 27.54 15.32
C GLU A 348 -2.42 26.14 15.96
N GLU A 349 -1.56 25.98 16.97
CA GLU A 349 -1.43 24.77 17.78
C GLU A 349 -2.72 24.45 18.55
N HIS A 350 -3.40 23.36 18.18
CA HIS A 350 -4.34 22.72 19.09
C HIS A 350 -3.59 21.77 20.03
N GLU A 351 -3.33 22.22 21.25
CA GLU A 351 -2.87 21.38 22.37
C GLU A 351 -3.81 20.18 22.57
N CYS A 352 -3.29 18.97 22.37
CA CYS A 352 -3.96 17.73 22.81
C CYS A 352 -3.16 17.08 23.94
N ILE A 353 -3.63 17.40 25.15
CA ILE A 353 -3.46 16.81 26.49
C ILE A 353 -2.68 15.48 26.54
N HIS A 354 -1.52 15.52 27.19
CA HIS A 354 -0.79 14.37 27.69
C HIS A 354 -1.57 13.63 28.80
N ASN A 355 -1.77 12.32 28.64
CA ASN A 355 -1.90 11.42 29.80
C ASN A 355 -0.63 10.57 29.92
N LEU A 356 0.44 11.23 30.38
CA LEU A 356 1.62 10.57 30.95
C LEU A 356 1.32 10.21 32.40
N THR A 357 0.94 8.97 32.68
CA THR A 357 1.04 8.44 34.05
C THR A 357 2.44 7.86 34.25
N THR A 358 3.33 8.69 34.79
CA THR A 358 4.66 8.30 35.26
C THR A 358 4.56 7.64 36.64
N GLN A 359 4.66 6.31 36.68
CA GLN A 359 5.25 5.61 37.84
C GLN A 359 6.18 4.51 37.31
N GLY A 360 7.34 4.37 37.96
CA GLY A 360 8.55 3.75 37.45
C GLY A 360 8.44 2.34 36.86
N SER A 361 9.44 2.01 36.03
CA SER A 361 9.68 0.79 35.24
C SER A 361 9.04 0.74 33.84
N ALA A 362 9.90 0.64 32.82
CA ALA A 362 9.64 0.52 31.37
C ALA A 362 8.62 1.50 30.77
N SER A 363 9.12 2.50 30.02
CA SER A 363 8.29 3.36 29.17
C SER A 363 7.45 2.51 28.22
N LYS A 364 6.17 2.34 28.53
CA LYS A 364 5.22 1.55 27.73
C LYS A 364 4.76 2.42 26.56
N TYR A 365 5.39 2.27 25.40
CA TYR A 365 4.90 2.88 24.16
C TYR A 365 3.52 2.30 23.84
N SER A 366 2.49 3.15 23.77
CA SER A 366 1.16 2.77 23.30
C SER A 366 1.09 2.99 21.80
N PHE A 367 0.82 1.93 21.03
CA PHE A 367 0.51 2.05 19.60
C PHE A 367 -0.87 2.67 19.44
N GLN A 368 -0.97 3.77 18.68
CA GLN A 368 -2.24 4.26 18.16
C GLN A 368 -2.36 3.72 16.74
N PHE A 369 -3.38 2.93 16.45
CA PHE A 369 -3.59 2.40 15.10
C PHE A 369 -4.44 3.38 14.30
N VAL A 370 -4.08 3.62 13.04
CA VAL A 370 -4.88 4.44 12.14
C VAL A 370 -5.84 3.51 11.40
N THR A 371 -7.13 3.65 11.67
CA THR A 371 -8.19 2.99 10.89
C THR A 371 -8.79 4.02 9.96
N ASP A 372 -8.86 3.75 8.66
CA ASP A 372 -9.55 4.65 7.72
C ASP A 372 -10.99 4.85 8.18
N THR A 373 -11.39 6.11 8.31
CA THR A 373 -12.65 6.55 8.93
C THR A 373 -13.92 6.19 8.17
N GLN A 374 -13.88 5.23 7.22
CA GLN A 374 -15.08 4.70 6.56
C GLN A 374 -15.17 3.16 6.46
N THR A 375 -14.23 2.38 7.00
CA THR A 375 -14.39 0.91 7.10
C THR A 375 -14.40 0.48 8.56
N LYS A 376 -15.55 0.66 9.21
CA LYS A 376 -15.88 -0.12 10.40
C LYS A 376 -15.72 -1.61 10.06
N SER A 377 -14.87 -2.32 10.81
CA SER A 377 -14.81 -3.79 10.87
C SER A 377 -14.18 -4.51 9.65
N ASP A 378 -12.99 -4.12 9.21
CA ASP A 378 -12.15 -5.06 8.44
C ASP A 378 -11.30 -5.90 9.42
N GLN A 379 -11.63 -7.19 9.57
CA GLN A 379 -10.87 -8.15 10.41
C GLN A 379 -9.38 -8.29 10.01
N ARG A 380 -8.99 -7.67 8.90
CA ARG A 380 -7.63 -7.66 8.34
C ARG A 380 -6.71 -6.62 8.97
N PHE A 381 -7.24 -5.60 9.67
CA PHE A 381 -6.43 -4.59 10.34
C PHE A 381 -6.19 -4.93 11.81
N ILE A 382 -4.92 -4.92 12.22
CA ILE A 382 -4.52 -5.02 13.62
C ILE A 382 -4.85 -3.68 14.28
N THR A 383 -5.76 -3.70 15.24
CA THR A 383 -6.16 -2.55 16.06
C THR A 383 -5.65 -2.63 17.50
N ASP A 384 -5.22 -3.83 17.93
CA ASP A 384 -4.58 -4.08 19.21
C ASP A 384 -3.62 -5.28 19.05
N ILE A 385 -2.35 -5.09 19.39
CA ILE A 385 -1.31 -6.11 19.20
C ILE A 385 -1.45 -7.29 20.17
N ASP A 386 -1.94 -7.05 21.37
CA ASP A 386 -2.09 -8.08 22.39
C ASP A 386 -3.31 -8.95 22.07
N VAL A 387 -4.41 -8.34 21.63
CA VAL A 387 -5.61 -9.05 21.12
C VAL A 387 -5.27 -9.85 19.86
N PHE A 388 -4.49 -9.28 18.94
CA PHE A 388 -4.02 -10.02 17.76
C PHE A 388 -3.19 -11.24 18.17
N LYS A 389 -2.18 -11.04 19.05
CA LYS A 389 -1.31 -12.13 19.54
C LYS A 389 -2.06 -13.23 20.29
N SER A 390 -3.14 -12.92 21.01
CA SER A 390 -3.93 -13.94 21.71
C SER A 390 -4.78 -14.80 20.77
N ASN A 391 -5.13 -14.26 19.59
CA ASN A 391 -6.04 -14.91 18.63
C ASN A 391 -5.32 -15.65 17.49
N VAL A 392 -3.99 -15.57 17.44
CA VAL A 392 -3.16 -16.18 16.39
C VAL A 392 -2.39 -17.39 16.93
N VAL A 393 -2.25 -18.39 16.06
CA VAL A 393 -1.46 -19.58 16.35
C VAL A 393 0.01 -19.19 16.46
N ILE A 394 0.71 -19.77 17.42
CA ILE A 394 2.14 -19.60 17.59
C ILE A 394 2.83 -20.84 17.04
N TYR A 395 3.86 -20.67 16.21
CA TYR A 395 4.66 -21.81 15.76
C TYR A 395 5.27 -22.54 16.96
N PRO A 396 5.35 -23.89 16.91
CA PRO A 396 6.18 -24.61 17.85
C PRO A 396 7.61 -24.09 17.73
N PHE A 397 8.39 -24.25 18.79
CA PHE A 397 9.81 -23.93 18.72
C PHE A 397 10.43 -24.75 17.60
N THR A 398 10.82 -24.08 16.52
CA THR A 398 11.33 -24.71 15.32
C THR A 398 12.76 -24.25 15.09
N ARG A 399 13.60 -25.16 14.61
CA ARG A 399 14.99 -24.89 14.24
C ARG A 399 15.15 -25.22 12.77
N ILE A 400 16.05 -24.55 12.07
CA ILE A 400 16.43 -24.98 10.73
C ILE A 400 17.09 -26.36 10.86
N VAL A 401 16.36 -27.40 10.45
CA VAL A 401 16.84 -28.78 10.52
C VAL A 401 17.73 -29.04 9.30
N SER A 402 18.87 -29.71 9.54
CA SER A 402 19.88 -30.04 8.53
C SER A 402 19.41 -31.04 7.50
#